data_AF-A0A969XK19-F1
#
_entry.id   AF-A0A969XK19-F1
#
_cell.length_a   1.000
_cell.length_b   1.000
_cell.length_c   1.000
_cell.angle_alpha   90.00
_cell.angle_beta   90.00
_cell.angle_gamma   90.00
#
_symmetry.space_group_name_H-M   'P 1'
#
loop_
_entity.id
_entity.type
_entity.pdbx_description
1 polymer ?
#
loop_
_entity_poly.entity_id
_entity_poly.type
_entity_poly.pdbx_seq_one_letter_code
_entity_poly.pdbx_strand_id
1 'polypeptide(L)'
;MIGRLRHLLSPAYLYAQEPAPLGSPGAAQVVWALALVLLALWAGRRARAGSPWAGATTVGALAAVALVLVRPLVAGPLSARVWSLSATALAVGCAAASLVGGSEWVRGLGESLPRAPWPIAAALYSAGVVVLVAWGQGGWWPAGVGVAALVIASLGAKPRRPRPEVLAPLAVAGVFVGLGRLVGDGLVVDLAAYQAFPYPDPVSPWASPCALALAGAAATGLLALRRTYGRRASALAGLGLAAVGAGAFLWTAIAHLPAGVTASDPYCYLQMAADLVERGTPLHPFPLATWAGEAGLPTWPAVHVGYHPPAAGEWAPTVWPIGWPLLLAPLYALGGE
;
A
#
# COMPACT_ATOMS: atom_id res chain seq x y z
N MET A 1 24.79 0.82 -16.52
CA MET A 1 24.25 0.25 -15.25
C MET A 1 23.10 1.10 -14.70
N ILE A 2 23.30 2.42 -14.51
CA ILE A 2 22.28 3.37 -14.01
C ILE A 2 20.98 3.35 -14.82
N GLY A 3 21.05 3.35 -16.16
CA GLY A 3 19.85 3.27 -17.01
C GLY A 3 19.01 1.99 -16.82
N ARG A 4 19.65 0.84 -16.54
CA ARG A 4 18.93 -0.41 -16.23
C ARG A 4 18.27 -0.33 -14.85
N LEU A 5 18.93 0.24 -13.85
CA LEU A 5 18.34 0.45 -12.53
C LEU A 5 17.15 1.40 -12.59
N ARG A 6 17.26 2.50 -13.35
CA ARG A 6 16.15 3.43 -13.59
C ARG A 6 14.96 2.74 -14.24
N HIS A 7 15.19 1.87 -15.22
CA HIS A 7 14.11 1.10 -15.85
C HIS A 7 13.46 0.12 -14.88
N LEU A 8 14.26 -0.65 -14.14
CA LEU A 8 13.76 -1.65 -13.19
C LEU A 8 12.98 -1.03 -12.01
N LEU A 9 13.31 0.20 -11.64
CA LEU A 9 12.62 0.99 -10.61
C LEU A 9 11.59 1.95 -11.18
N SER A 10 11.29 1.89 -12.49
CA SER A 10 10.27 2.76 -13.06
C SER A 10 8.86 2.24 -12.72
N PRO A 11 7.92 3.11 -12.30
CA PRO A 11 6.54 2.74 -12.08
C PRO A 11 5.92 2.06 -13.31
N ALA A 12 6.19 2.60 -14.50
CA ALA A 12 5.71 2.03 -15.76
C ALA A 12 6.13 0.57 -15.96
N TYR A 13 7.34 0.19 -15.54
CA TYR A 13 7.80 -1.19 -15.61
C TYR A 13 7.17 -2.05 -14.51
N LEU A 14 7.17 -1.58 -13.27
CA LEU A 14 6.71 -2.35 -12.11
C LEU A 14 5.20 -2.60 -12.12
N TYR A 15 4.42 -1.61 -12.54
CA TYR A 15 2.96 -1.67 -12.57
C TYR A 15 2.39 -2.08 -13.93
N ALA A 16 3.23 -2.33 -14.94
CA ALA A 16 2.77 -2.87 -16.22
C ALA A 16 2.06 -4.21 -16.00
N GLN A 17 0.81 -4.25 -16.45
CA GLN A 17 -0.10 -5.39 -16.35
C GLN A 17 -0.13 -6.14 -17.68
N GLU A 18 -0.30 -7.45 -17.61
CA GLU A 18 -0.57 -8.27 -18.78
C GLU A 18 -2.08 -8.24 -19.08
N PRO A 19 -2.48 -7.95 -20.33
CA PRO A 19 -3.89 -7.87 -20.72
C PRO A 19 -4.56 -9.26 -20.80
N ALA A 20 -3.77 -10.32 -20.90
CA ALA A 20 -4.23 -11.71 -20.88
C ALA A 20 -3.17 -12.60 -20.20
N PRO A 21 -3.54 -13.78 -19.69
CA PRO A 21 -2.58 -14.75 -19.17
C PRO A 21 -1.58 -15.16 -20.27
N LEU A 22 -0.30 -15.21 -19.91
CA LEU A 22 0.77 -15.69 -20.78
C LEU A 22 0.78 -17.24 -20.88
N GLY A 23 0.01 -17.90 -20.02
CA GLY A 23 -0.26 -19.35 -20.06
C GLY A 23 0.78 -20.21 -19.37
N SER A 24 2.08 -19.96 -19.58
CA SER A 24 3.14 -20.73 -18.92
C SER A 24 4.30 -19.85 -18.44
N PRO A 25 4.98 -20.23 -17.33
CA PRO A 25 6.16 -19.52 -16.89
C PRO A 25 7.32 -19.72 -17.86
N GLY A 26 7.91 -18.62 -18.32
CA GLY A 26 9.11 -18.63 -19.15
C GLY A 26 10.35 -19.07 -18.36
N ALA A 27 11.41 -19.46 -19.09
CA ALA A 27 12.65 -19.98 -18.49
C ALA A 27 13.25 -19.04 -17.42
N ALA A 28 13.20 -17.73 -17.63
CA ALA A 28 13.69 -16.74 -16.66
C ALA A 28 12.90 -16.76 -15.34
N GLN A 29 11.59 -16.97 -15.39
CA GLN A 29 10.73 -17.06 -14.19
C GLN A 29 10.98 -18.36 -13.44
N VAL A 30 11.22 -19.47 -14.17
CA VAL A 30 11.59 -20.75 -13.57
C VAL A 30 12.94 -20.64 -12.85
N VAL A 31 13.96 -20.05 -13.50
CA VAL A 31 15.27 -19.84 -12.87
C VAL A 31 15.16 -18.93 -11.64
N TRP A 32 14.37 -17.86 -11.72
CA TRP A 32 14.12 -16.97 -10.58
C TRP A 32 13.42 -17.69 -9.43
N ALA A 33 12.37 -18.47 -9.71
CA ALA A 33 11.69 -19.28 -8.70
C ALA A 33 12.64 -20.30 -8.05
N LEU A 34 13.49 -20.98 -8.83
CA LEU A 34 14.51 -21.90 -8.31
C LEU A 34 15.49 -21.19 -7.37
N ALA A 35 15.98 -20.00 -7.74
CA ALA A 35 16.85 -19.21 -6.87
C ALA A 35 16.18 -18.84 -5.54
N LEU A 36 14.88 -18.50 -5.56
CA LEU A 36 14.11 -18.20 -4.35
C LEU A 36 13.85 -19.45 -3.50
N VAL A 37 13.62 -20.61 -4.11
CA VAL A 37 13.55 -21.90 -3.39
C VAL A 37 14.86 -22.20 -2.69
N LEU A 38 16.00 -22.03 -3.36
CA LEU A 38 17.32 -22.19 -2.76
C LEU A 38 17.53 -21.23 -1.59
N LEU A 39 17.09 -19.97 -1.72
CA LEU A 39 17.11 -19.00 -0.64
C LEU A 39 16.25 -19.43 0.56
N ALA A 40 15.04 -19.94 0.31
CA ALA A 40 14.14 -20.45 1.35
C ALA A 40 14.76 -21.66 2.08
N LEU A 41 15.37 -22.60 1.35
CA LEU A 41 16.05 -23.76 1.93
C LEU A 41 17.25 -23.35 2.78
N TRP A 42 18.06 -22.41 2.29
CA TRP A 42 19.18 -21.85 3.03
C TRP A 42 18.70 -21.13 4.31
N ALA A 43 17.64 -20.32 4.20
CA ALA A 43 17.05 -19.62 5.33
C ALA A 43 16.47 -20.61 6.35
N GLY A 44 15.78 -21.68 5.91
CA GLY A 44 15.28 -22.73 6.79
C GLY A 44 16.38 -23.41 7.61
N ARG A 45 17.57 -23.63 7.01
CA ARG A 45 18.74 -24.14 7.75
C ARG A 45 19.22 -23.12 8.80
N ARG A 46 19.24 -21.83 8.47
CA ARG A 46 19.60 -20.76 9.40
C ARG A 46 18.58 -20.53 10.51
N ALA A 47 17.30 -20.78 10.25
CA ALA A 47 16.24 -20.69 11.27
C ALA A 47 16.48 -21.74 12.36
N ARG A 48 16.88 -22.96 11.98
CA ARG A 48 17.30 -24.01 12.94
C ARG A 48 18.54 -23.62 13.74
N ALA A 49 19.40 -22.78 13.18
CA ALA A 49 20.56 -22.19 13.88
C ALA A 49 20.22 -20.92 14.70
N GLY A 50 18.94 -20.57 14.86
CA GLY A 50 18.49 -19.48 15.73
C GLY A 50 18.54 -18.08 15.11
N SER A 51 18.66 -17.93 13.79
CA SER A 51 18.67 -16.62 13.16
C SER A 51 17.28 -15.94 13.20
N PRO A 52 17.15 -14.71 13.73
CA PRO A 52 15.85 -14.06 13.94
C PRO A 52 15.15 -13.66 12.65
N TRP A 53 15.90 -13.46 11.56
CA TRP A 53 15.37 -13.05 10.25
C TRP A 53 15.11 -14.22 9.29
N ALA A 54 15.55 -15.43 9.65
CA ALA A 54 15.48 -16.59 8.77
C ALA A 54 14.05 -17.07 8.53
N GLY A 55 13.17 -16.98 9.54
CA GLY A 55 11.73 -17.26 9.37
C GLY A 55 11.07 -16.31 8.37
N ALA A 56 11.28 -15.01 8.54
CA ALA A 56 10.77 -13.98 7.63
C ALA A 56 11.34 -14.15 6.20
N THR A 57 12.62 -14.47 6.08
CA THR A 57 13.28 -14.77 4.79
C THR A 57 12.61 -15.97 4.10
N THR A 58 12.34 -17.05 4.85
CA THR A 58 11.72 -18.26 4.30
C THR A 58 10.31 -17.98 3.80
N VAL A 59 9.47 -17.34 4.62
CA VAL A 59 8.10 -16.98 4.25
C VAL A 59 8.08 -16.03 3.06
N GLY A 60 8.92 -14.99 3.09
CA GLY A 60 9.04 -14.03 1.98
C GLY A 60 9.49 -14.70 0.68
N ALA A 61 10.46 -15.61 0.74
CA ALA A 61 10.96 -16.32 -0.44
C ALA A 61 9.88 -17.26 -1.02
N LEU A 62 9.14 -17.98 -0.20
CA LEU A 62 8.03 -18.84 -0.66
C LEU A 62 6.88 -18.02 -1.26
N ALA A 63 6.51 -16.90 -0.64
CA ALA A 63 5.53 -15.97 -1.21
C ALA A 63 6.00 -15.41 -2.55
N ALA A 64 7.29 -15.06 -2.67
CA ALA A 64 7.88 -14.61 -3.93
C ALA A 64 7.84 -15.70 -5.02
N VAL A 65 8.15 -16.96 -4.67
CA VAL A 65 8.02 -18.11 -5.61
C VAL A 65 6.58 -18.20 -6.13
N ALA A 66 5.60 -18.19 -5.22
CA ALA A 66 4.19 -18.27 -5.59
C ALA A 66 3.81 -17.12 -6.54
N LEU A 67 4.18 -15.88 -6.21
CA LEU A 67 3.87 -14.71 -7.03
C LEU A 67 4.58 -14.74 -8.40
N VAL A 68 5.83 -15.21 -8.48
CA VAL A 68 6.57 -15.36 -9.75
C VAL A 68 5.90 -16.39 -10.66
N LEU A 69 5.44 -17.52 -10.10
CA LEU A 69 4.83 -18.62 -10.86
C LEU A 69 3.36 -18.37 -11.22
N VAL A 70 2.61 -17.67 -10.36
CA VAL A 70 1.20 -17.31 -10.61
C VAL A 70 1.08 -16.16 -11.60
N ARG A 71 2.03 -15.21 -11.61
CA ARG A 71 2.01 -14.04 -12.50
C ARG A 71 1.68 -14.33 -13.97
N PRO A 72 2.29 -15.31 -14.66
CA PRO A 72 1.96 -15.62 -16.06
C PRO A 72 0.57 -16.27 -16.24
N LEU A 73 -0.08 -16.73 -15.17
CA LEU A 73 -1.37 -17.41 -15.18
C LEU A 73 -2.56 -16.46 -14.94
N VAL A 74 -2.30 -15.20 -14.56
CA VAL A 74 -3.32 -14.20 -14.21
C VAL A 74 -3.20 -12.98 -15.11
N ALA A 75 -4.32 -12.28 -15.33
CA ALA A 75 -4.36 -11.00 -16.05
C ALA A 75 -4.66 -9.83 -15.10
N GLY A 76 -4.48 -8.60 -15.60
CA GLY A 76 -4.84 -7.39 -14.87
C GLY A 76 -3.91 -7.11 -13.66
N PRO A 77 -4.39 -6.51 -12.57
CA PRO A 77 -3.54 -5.96 -11.51
C PRO A 77 -2.62 -6.98 -10.82
N LEU A 78 -3.06 -8.23 -10.69
CA LEU A 78 -2.28 -9.30 -10.07
C LEU A 78 -1.10 -9.77 -10.93
N SER A 79 -1.12 -9.46 -12.23
CA SER A 79 -0.03 -9.76 -13.17
C SER A 79 1.12 -8.73 -13.10
N ALA A 80 0.93 -7.63 -12.35
CA ALA A 80 1.93 -6.58 -12.21
C ALA A 80 3.24 -7.10 -11.59
N ARG A 81 4.38 -6.63 -12.09
CA ARG A 81 5.72 -7.05 -11.63
C ARG A 81 5.98 -6.68 -10.18
N VAL A 82 5.37 -5.58 -9.71
CA VAL A 82 5.52 -5.02 -8.36
C VAL A 82 5.34 -6.07 -7.27
N TRP A 83 4.37 -6.98 -7.38
CA TRP A 83 4.11 -8.00 -6.36
C TRP A 83 5.28 -8.96 -6.18
N SER A 84 5.69 -9.61 -7.28
CA SER A 84 6.78 -10.59 -7.29
C SER A 84 8.14 -9.98 -6.94
N LEU A 85 8.41 -8.76 -7.43
CA LEU A 85 9.66 -8.04 -7.14
C LEU A 85 9.71 -7.54 -5.70
N SER A 86 8.60 -7.09 -5.13
CA SER A 86 8.56 -6.66 -3.72
C SER A 86 8.74 -7.83 -2.76
N ALA A 87 8.07 -8.95 -3.02
CA ALA A 87 8.25 -10.16 -2.22
C ALA A 87 9.71 -10.67 -2.31
N THR A 88 10.31 -10.61 -3.51
CA THR A 88 11.73 -10.94 -3.71
C THR A 88 12.65 -9.98 -2.97
N ALA A 89 12.43 -8.67 -3.08
CA ALA A 89 13.22 -7.66 -2.40
C ALA A 89 13.14 -7.81 -0.88
N LEU A 90 11.96 -8.11 -0.34
CA LEU A 90 11.75 -8.39 1.07
C LEU A 90 12.52 -9.64 1.51
N ALA A 91 12.41 -10.74 0.76
CA ALA A 91 13.13 -11.98 1.06
C ALA A 91 14.65 -11.77 1.06
N VAL A 92 15.17 -11.11 0.03
CA VAL A 92 16.60 -10.78 -0.08
C VAL A 92 17.03 -9.81 1.02
N GLY A 93 16.21 -8.81 1.34
CA GLY A 93 16.47 -7.86 2.42
C GLY A 93 16.54 -8.53 3.80
N CYS A 94 15.61 -9.43 4.11
CA CYS A 94 15.67 -10.23 5.34
C CYS A 94 16.87 -11.18 5.35
N ALA A 95 17.22 -11.79 4.21
CA ALA A 95 18.41 -12.63 4.09
C ALA A 95 19.69 -11.83 4.34
N ALA A 96 19.80 -10.64 3.75
CA ALA A 96 20.89 -9.70 3.97
C ALA A 96 20.94 -9.27 5.45
N ALA A 97 19.81 -8.92 6.05
CA ALA A 97 19.73 -8.59 7.48
C ALA A 97 20.17 -9.77 8.37
N SER A 98 19.90 -11.02 7.97
CA SER A 98 20.37 -12.21 8.68
C SER A 98 21.89 -12.39 8.62
N LEU A 99 22.51 -11.98 7.51
CA LEU A 99 23.96 -12.03 7.30
C LEU A 99 24.66 -10.89 8.04
N VAL A 100 24.12 -9.68 7.86
CA VAL A 100 24.64 -8.42 8.40
C VAL A 100 24.43 -8.35 9.91
N GLY A 101 23.27 -8.74 10.42
CA GLY A 101 23.00 -8.81 11.86
C GLY A 101 23.81 -9.87 12.61
N GLY A 102 24.37 -10.85 11.89
CA GLY A 102 25.35 -11.81 12.43
C GLY A 102 26.79 -11.30 12.39
N SER A 103 27.07 -10.18 11.73
CA SER A 103 28.42 -9.61 11.67
C SER A 103 28.82 -8.99 13.00
N GLU A 104 30.07 -9.21 13.42
CA GLU A 104 30.60 -8.63 14.65
C GLU A 104 30.55 -7.10 14.64
N TRP A 105 30.63 -6.49 13.45
CA TRP A 105 30.58 -5.04 13.29
C TRP A 105 29.21 -4.46 13.64
N VAL A 106 28.12 -5.11 13.20
CA VAL A 106 26.74 -4.65 13.46
C VAL A 106 26.30 -5.00 14.86
N ARG A 107 26.71 -6.17 15.38
CA ARG A 107 26.57 -6.46 16.82
C ARG A 107 27.34 -5.45 17.65
N GLY A 108 28.57 -5.14 17.28
CA GLY A 108 29.40 -4.12 17.91
C GLY A 108 28.69 -2.77 17.91
N LEU A 109 28.17 -2.30 16.77
CA LEU A 109 27.39 -1.06 16.70
C LEU A 109 26.13 -1.11 17.56
N GLY A 110 25.36 -2.20 17.49
CA GLY A 110 24.13 -2.39 18.28
C GLY A 110 24.37 -2.46 19.79
N GLU A 111 25.53 -2.96 20.22
CA GLU A 111 25.96 -2.98 21.62
C GLU A 111 26.61 -1.65 22.04
N SER A 112 27.22 -0.91 21.10
CA SER A 112 27.95 0.35 21.36
C SER A 112 27.03 1.57 21.36
N LEU A 113 26.03 1.63 20.47
CA LEU A 113 25.07 2.74 20.37
C LEU A 113 24.30 3.00 21.67
N PRO A 114 23.79 1.97 22.39
CA PRO A 114 23.16 2.15 23.70
C PRO A 114 24.15 2.51 24.82
N ARG A 115 25.45 2.25 24.62
CA ARG A 115 26.54 2.58 25.56
C ARG A 115 27.20 3.92 25.24
N ALA A 116 26.94 4.49 24.07
CA ALA A 116 27.41 5.81 23.69
C ALA A 116 26.87 6.84 24.69
N PRO A 117 27.65 7.88 25.03
CA PRO A 117 27.15 8.94 25.89
C PRO A 117 25.87 9.52 25.27
N TRP A 118 24.86 9.72 26.11
CA TRP A 118 23.52 10.13 25.70
C TRP A 118 23.47 11.32 24.71
N PRO A 119 24.36 12.35 24.75
CA PRO A 119 24.33 13.41 23.73
C PRO A 119 24.64 12.91 22.32
N ILE A 120 25.55 11.94 22.16
CA ILE A 120 25.90 11.39 20.84
C ILE A 120 24.73 10.56 20.30
N ALA A 121 24.15 9.69 21.14
CA ALA A 121 22.97 8.92 20.77
C ALA A 121 21.78 9.83 20.42
N ALA A 122 21.55 10.89 21.21
CA ALA A 122 20.52 11.87 20.95
C ALA A 122 20.75 12.59 19.62
N ALA A 123 21.98 13.00 19.32
CA ALA A 123 22.30 13.67 18.05
C ALA A 123 22.06 12.76 16.83
N LEU A 124 22.49 11.49 16.91
CA LEU A 124 22.27 10.51 15.84
C LEU A 124 20.79 10.24 15.58
N TYR A 125 19.99 10.02 16.62
CA TYR A 125 18.56 9.78 16.42
C TYR A 125 17.81 11.04 15.98
N SER A 126 18.22 12.21 16.49
CA SER A 126 17.64 13.49 16.09
C SER A 126 17.95 13.83 14.63
N ALA A 127 19.09 13.42 14.08
CA ALA A 127 19.40 13.61 12.67
C ALA A 127 18.36 12.94 11.75
N GLY A 128 17.93 11.72 12.07
CA GLY A 128 16.86 11.06 11.31
C GLY A 128 15.50 11.75 11.46
N VAL A 129 15.19 12.31 12.64
CA VAL A 129 13.99 13.13 12.83
C VAL A 129 14.06 14.42 12.00
N VAL A 130 15.23 15.06 11.94
CA VAL A 130 15.45 16.27 11.12
C VAL A 130 15.23 15.94 9.64
N VAL A 131 15.73 14.79 9.16
CA VAL A 131 15.47 14.33 7.79
C VAL A 131 13.96 14.13 7.55
N LEU A 132 13.23 13.53 8.49
CA LEU A 132 11.77 13.41 8.38
C LEU A 132 11.06 14.77 8.33
N VAL A 133 11.47 15.74 9.15
CA VAL A 133 10.85 17.07 9.14
C VAL A 133 11.18 17.82 7.85
N ALA A 134 12.44 17.74 7.40
CA ALA A 134 12.88 18.44 6.19
C ALA A 134 12.26 17.85 4.92
N TRP A 135 12.12 16.52 4.84
CA TRP A 135 11.79 15.82 3.59
C TRP A 135 10.52 14.95 3.64
N GLY A 136 9.92 14.76 4.81
CA GLY A 136 8.84 13.79 5.05
C GLY A 136 7.43 14.20 4.61
N GLN A 137 7.25 15.36 3.99
CA GLN A 137 5.96 15.99 3.61
C GLN A 137 4.94 16.19 4.74
N GLY A 138 5.07 15.52 5.89
CA GLY A 138 4.19 15.65 7.06
C GLY A 138 4.46 16.88 7.93
N GLY A 139 5.48 17.69 7.64
CA GLY A 139 5.82 18.85 8.48
C GLY A 139 6.43 18.46 9.82
N TRP A 140 6.14 19.22 10.88
CA TRP A 140 6.86 19.15 12.16
C TRP A 140 6.30 18.12 13.16
N TRP A 141 5.12 17.54 12.91
CA TRP A 141 4.46 16.64 13.87
C TRP A 141 5.30 15.40 14.25
N PRO A 142 6.13 14.78 13.37
CA PRO A 142 6.97 13.64 13.79
C PRO A 142 7.98 14.04 14.86
N ALA A 143 8.50 15.27 14.80
CA ALA A 143 9.37 15.81 15.84
C ALA A 143 8.60 16.03 17.14
N GLY A 144 7.37 16.54 17.07
CA GLY A 144 6.49 16.67 18.24
C GLY A 144 6.26 15.33 18.96
N VAL A 145 5.95 14.27 18.20
CA VAL A 145 5.81 12.91 18.74
C VAL A 145 7.13 12.41 19.34
N GLY A 146 8.25 12.65 18.65
CA GLY A 146 9.57 12.29 19.14
C GLY A 146 9.89 12.94 20.49
N VAL A 147 9.69 14.26 20.62
CA VAL A 147 9.91 15.00 21.87
C VAL A 147 9.01 14.46 22.98
N ALA A 148 7.71 14.29 22.72
CA ALA A 148 6.77 13.75 23.70
C ALA A 148 7.19 12.34 24.17
N ALA A 149 7.55 11.46 23.24
CA ALA A 149 8.00 10.11 23.54
C ALA A 149 9.30 10.10 24.37
N LEU A 150 10.26 10.97 24.05
CA LEU A 150 11.50 11.13 24.80
C LEU A 150 11.22 11.59 26.24
N VAL A 151 10.33 12.57 26.43
CA VAL A 151 9.94 13.07 27.76
C VAL A 151 9.26 11.97 28.57
N ILE A 152 8.26 11.29 27.99
CA ILE A 152 7.52 10.20 28.64
C ILE A 152 8.48 9.08 29.06
N ALA A 153 9.40 8.68 28.19
CA ALA A 153 10.34 7.60 28.47
C ALA A 153 11.43 8.00 29.49
N SER A 154 11.91 9.25 29.45
CA SER A 154 13.00 9.71 30.30
C SER A 154 12.54 10.03 31.72
N LEU A 155 11.33 10.58 31.88
CA LEU A 155 10.76 10.94 33.18
C LEU A 155 9.93 9.80 33.81
N GLY A 156 9.32 8.95 32.97
CA GLY A 156 8.43 7.88 33.40
C GLY A 156 9.16 6.60 33.83
N ALA A 157 10.35 6.32 33.30
CA ALA A 157 11.15 5.18 33.72
C ALA A 157 11.87 5.45 35.06
N LYS A 158 11.97 4.44 35.92
CA LYS A 158 12.81 4.46 37.13
C LYS A 158 14.08 3.60 36.89
N PRO A 159 15.29 4.11 37.12
CA PRO A 159 15.64 5.50 37.45
C PRO A 159 15.44 6.45 36.25
N ARG A 160 15.08 7.71 36.56
CA ARG A 160 14.92 8.78 35.56
C ARG A 160 16.24 9.07 34.88
N ARG A 161 16.32 8.85 33.58
CA ARG A 161 17.53 9.04 32.76
C ARG A 161 17.11 9.37 31.33
N PRO A 162 17.90 10.16 30.58
CA PRO A 162 17.63 10.39 29.17
C PRO A 162 17.60 9.05 28.41
N ARG A 163 16.57 8.84 27.59
CA ARG A 163 16.36 7.64 26.76
C ARG A 163 16.26 7.95 25.27
N PRO A 164 17.32 8.49 24.64
CA PRO A 164 17.31 8.81 23.22
C PRO A 164 17.00 7.60 22.33
N GLU A 165 17.25 6.36 22.79
CA GLU A 165 16.93 5.13 22.04
C GLU A 165 15.47 5.00 21.60
N VAL A 166 14.55 5.68 22.29
CA VAL A 166 13.11 5.68 21.97
C VAL A 166 12.83 6.35 20.62
N LEU A 167 13.73 7.22 20.16
CA LEU A 167 13.67 7.87 18.85
C LEU A 167 14.17 6.99 17.71
N ALA A 168 14.74 5.81 17.98
CA ALA A 168 15.31 4.94 16.95
C ALA A 168 14.34 4.62 15.80
N PRO A 169 13.04 4.32 16.03
CA PRO A 169 12.11 4.07 14.94
C PRO A 169 11.90 5.27 14.02
N LEU A 170 11.75 6.48 14.57
CA LEU A 170 11.70 7.72 13.78
C LEU A 170 13.00 7.97 13.02
N ALA A 171 14.16 7.70 13.65
CA ALA A 171 15.43 7.87 12.99
C ALA A 171 15.58 6.94 11.78
N VAL A 172 15.16 5.68 11.93
CA VAL A 172 15.11 4.69 10.84
C VAL A 172 14.16 5.14 9.72
N ALA A 173 12.97 5.63 10.06
CA ALA A 173 12.05 6.18 9.07
C ALA A 173 12.68 7.36 8.30
N GLY A 174 13.42 8.24 8.99
CA GLY A 174 14.19 9.31 8.36
C GLY A 174 15.25 8.82 7.40
N VAL A 175 16.00 7.77 7.76
CA VAL A 175 16.96 7.13 6.86
C VAL A 175 16.27 6.62 5.60
N PHE A 176 15.12 5.95 5.72
CA PHE A 176 14.37 5.47 4.55
C PHE A 176 13.83 6.61 3.67
N VAL A 177 13.34 7.70 4.25
CA VAL A 177 12.94 8.90 3.50
C VAL A 177 14.14 9.50 2.75
N GLY A 178 15.29 9.61 3.42
CA GLY A 178 16.52 10.10 2.80
C GLY A 178 17.01 9.21 1.66
N LEU A 179 17.01 7.89 1.85
CA LEU A 179 17.33 6.93 0.79
C LEU A 179 16.34 7.02 -0.38
N GLY A 180 15.05 7.15 -0.08
CA GLY A 180 14.01 7.38 -1.09
C GLY A 180 14.30 8.62 -1.93
N ARG A 181 14.65 9.75 -1.30
CA ARG A 181 15.06 10.97 -2.03
C ARG A 181 16.30 10.76 -2.88
N LEU A 182 17.33 10.12 -2.34
CA LEU A 182 18.56 9.82 -3.10
C LEU A 182 18.27 8.94 -4.32
N VAL A 183 17.36 7.97 -4.20
CA VAL A 183 16.92 7.12 -5.30
C VAL A 183 16.07 7.92 -6.31
N GLY A 184 15.10 8.70 -5.84
CA GLY A 184 14.21 9.50 -6.69
C GLY A 184 14.98 10.55 -7.48
N ASP A 185 15.72 11.41 -6.79
CA ASP A 185 16.47 12.52 -7.38
C ASP A 185 17.71 12.01 -8.14
N GLY A 186 18.43 11.04 -7.57
CA GLY A 186 19.67 10.52 -8.15
C GLY A 186 19.47 9.60 -9.35
N LEU A 187 18.37 8.82 -9.40
CA LEU A 187 18.05 7.96 -10.55
C LEU A 187 16.98 8.56 -11.47
N VAL A 188 16.45 9.75 -11.14
CA VAL A 188 15.37 10.43 -11.88
C VAL A 188 14.18 9.49 -12.07
N VAL A 189 13.75 8.90 -10.95
CA VAL A 189 12.58 8.01 -10.85
C VAL A 189 11.45 8.79 -10.19
N ASP A 190 10.31 8.88 -10.85
CA ASP A 190 9.12 9.51 -10.29
C ASP A 190 8.52 8.59 -9.19
N LEU A 191 8.85 8.90 -7.94
CA LEU A 191 8.32 8.19 -6.77
C LEU A 191 6.85 8.55 -6.48
N ALA A 192 6.36 9.69 -6.96
CA ALA A 192 4.96 10.08 -6.78
C ALA A 192 4.04 9.22 -7.64
N ALA A 193 4.50 8.80 -8.82
CA ALA A 193 3.75 7.89 -9.69
C ALA A 193 3.47 6.50 -9.06
N TYR A 194 4.18 6.09 -8.01
CA TYR A 194 3.82 4.89 -7.23
C TYR A 194 2.49 5.08 -6.50
N GLN A 195 2.21 6.29 -6.02
CA GLN A 195 0.97 6.63 -5.30
C GLN A 195 -0.26 6.68 -6.22
N ALA A 196 -0.04 6.74 -7.54
CA ALA A 196 -1.12 6.74 -8.53
C ALA A 196 -1.67 5.34 -8.81
N PHE A 197 -1.06 4.27 -8.27
CA PHE A 197 -1.58 2.92 -8.46
C PHE A 197 -2.83 2.70 -7.59
N PRO A 198 -3.98 2.33 -8.19
CA PRO A 198 -5.26 2.31 -7.48
C PRO A 198 -5.44 1.11 -6.54
N TYR A 199 -4.47 0.19 -6.50
CA TYR A 199 -4.53 -1.02 -5.67
C TYR A 199 -3.52 -0.94 -4.51
N PRO A 200 -3.80 -1.59 -3.37
CA PRO A 200 -2.92 -1.60 -2.21
C PRO A 200 -1.66 -2.42 -2.47
N ASP A 201 -0.67 -1.82 -3.14
CA ASP A 201 0.60 -2.48 -3.44
C ASP A 201 1.61 -2.35 -2.28
N PRO A 202 2.55 -3.29 -2.14
CA PRO A 202 3.47 -3.34 -1.03
C PRO A 202 4.60 -2.30 -1.11
N VAL A 203 4.79 -1.59 -2.23
CA VAL A 203 5.87 -0.59 -2.43
C VAL A 203 5.40 0.81 -2.07
N SER A 204 4.17 1.16 -2.43
CA SER A 204 3.60 2.49 -2.21
C SER A 204 3.77 3.04 -0.79
N PRO A 205 3.57 2.28 0.30
CA PRO A 205 3.82 2.76 1.66
C PRO A 205 5.28 3.13 1.94
N TRP A 206 6.25 2.50 1.27
CA TRP A 206 7.68 2.78 1.46
C TRP A 206 8.16 3.96 0.61
N ALA A 207 7.48 4.22 -0.51
CA ALA A 207 7.71 5.40 -1.34
C ALA A 207 7.01 6.65 -0.78
N SER A 208 6.10 6.50 0.18
CA SER A 208 5.40 7.59 0.85
C SER A 208 6.14 8.05 2.12
N PRO A 209 6.71 9.27 2.14
CA PRO A 209 7.39 9.77 3.32
C PRO A 209 6.46 9.94 4.52
N CYS A 210 5.17 10.23 4.28
CA CYS A 210 4.16 10.34 5.31
C CYS A 210 3.86 8.98 5.96
N ALA A 211 3.74 7.90 5.17
CA ALA A 211 3.52 6.56 5.70
C ALA A 211 4.71 6.08 6.54
N LEU A 212 5.94 6.35 6.10
CA LEU A 212 7.14 6.09 6.89
C LEU A 212 7.17 6.89 8.19
N ALA A 213 6.80 8.17 8.16
CA ALA A 213 6.72 9.01 9.35
C ALA A 213 5.67 8.48 10.35
N LEU A 214 4.48 8.07 9.88
CA LEU A 214 3.43 7.45 10.70
C LEU A 214 3.90 6.15 11.35
N ALA A 215 4.54 5.26 10.58
CA ALA A 215 5.09 4.01 11.10
C ALA A 215 6.18 4.27 12.15
N GLY A 216 7.10 5.19 11.88
CA GLY A 216 8.16 5.60 12.81
C GLY A 216 7.59 6.19 14.10
N ALA A 217 6.61 7.10 13.99
CA ALA A 217 5.97 7.74 15.13
C ALA A 217 5.18 6.75 16.01
N ALA A 218 4.40 5.86 15.39
CA ALA A 218 3.67 4.81 16.10
C ALA A 218 4.63 3.89 16.86
N ALA A 219 5.70 3.43 16.20
CA ALA A 219 6.71 2.58 16.83
C ALA A 219 7.46 3.30 17.96
N THR A 220 7.81 4.58 17.79
CA THR A 220 8.43 5.42 18.82
C THR A 220 7.50 5.58 20.03
N GLY A 221 6.21 5.88 19.82
CA GLY A 221 5.22 5.98 20.90
C GLY A 221 5.03 4.66 21.65
N LEU A 222 4.90 3.54 20.92
CA LEU A 222 4.76 2.21 21.51
C LEU A 222 6.00 1.80 22.32
N LEU A 223 7.20 2.17 21.85
CA LEU A 223 8.45 1.92 22.56
C LEU A 223 8.55 2.77 23.84
N ALA A 224 8.14 4.04 23.80
CA ALA A 224 8.05 4.91 24.97
C ALA A 224 7.10 4.31 26.03
N LEU A 225 5.88 3.94 25.61
CA LEU A 225 4.89 3.30 26.48
C LEU A 225 5.41 2.00 27.08
N ARG A 226 6.09 1.17 26.28
CA ARG A 226 6.68 -0.09 26.76
C ARG A 226 7.71 0.14 27.86
N ARG A 227 8.53 1.18 27.72
CA ARG A 227 9.59 1.51 28.69
C ARG A 227 9.04 2.12 29.97
N THR A 228 7.96 2.90 29.88
CA THR A 228 7.38 3.59 31.03
C THR A 228 6.35 2.76 31.78
N TYR A 229 5.40 2.15 31.05
CA TYR A 229 4.23 1.46 31.61
C TYR A 229 4.27 -0.06 31.41
N GLY A 230 5.34 -0.58 30.79
CA GLY A 230 5.56 -2.00 30.59
C GLY A 230 4.90 -2.57 29.32
N ARG A 231 5.12 -3.86 29.09
CA ARG A 231 4.74 -4.56 27.85
C ARG A 231 3.23 -4.60 27.61
N ARG A 232 2.41 -4.72 28.66
CA ARG A 232 0.95 -4.82 28.54
C ARG A 232 0.33 -3.53 27.99
N ALA A 233 0.69 -2.38 28.55
CA ALA A 233 0.20 -1.08 28.09
C ALA A 233 0.57 -0.81 26.62
N SER A 234 1.82 -1.10 26.24
CA SER A 234 2.28 -1.01 24.86
C SER A 234 1.52 -1.96 23.93
N ALA A 235 1.26 -3.20 24.35
CA ALA A 235 0.49 -4.15 23.54
C ALA A 235 -0.97 -3.69 23.34
N LEU A 236 -1.63 -3.19 24.38
CA LEU A 236 -2.99 -2.66 24.28
C LEU A 236 -3.05 -1.42 23.37
N ALA A 237 -2.10 -0.50 23.51
CA ALA A 237 -2.00 0.66 22.61
C ALA A 237 -1.72 0.24 21.16
N GLY A 238 -0.89 -0.79 20.95
CA GLY A 238 -0.62 -1.35 19.63
C GLY A 238 -1.85 -1.98 19.00
N LEU A 239 -2.64 -2.72 19.79
CA LEU A 239 -3.93 -3.26 19.36
C LEU A 239 -4.92 -2.14 19.03
N GLY A 240 -4.99 -1.09 19.84
CA GLY A 240 -5.81 0.08 19.58
C GLY A 240 -5.43 0.78 18.27
N LEU A 241 -4.14 1.02 18.03
CA LEU A 241 -3.65 1.59 16.78
C LEU A 241 -3.97 0.70 15.57
N ALA A 242 -3.81 -0.62 15.71
CA ALA A 242 -4.17 -1.56 14.66
C ALA A 242 -5.67 -1.55 14.36
N ALA A 243 -6.52 -1.49 15.40
CA ALA A 243 -7.96 -1.41 15.26
C ALA A 243 -8.40 -0.09 14.61
N VAL A 244 -7.80 1.05 14.98
CA VAL A 244 -8.05 2.34 14.34
C VAL A 244 -7.60 2.32 12.89
N GLY A 245 -6.43 1.75 12.58
CA GLY A 245 -5.94 1.60 11.22
C GLY A 245 -6.85 0.71 10.36
N ALA A 246 -7.30 -0.42 10.91
CA ALA A 246 -8.26 -1.31 10.25
C ALA A 246 -9.62 -0.62 10.06
N GLY A 247 -10.10 0.14 11.04
CA GLY A 247 -11.33 0.92 10.95
C GLY A 247 -11.24 2.03 9.91
N ALA A 248 -10.13 2.75 9.85
CA ALA A 248 -9.88 3.78 8.83
C ALA A 248 -9.77 3.17 7.43
N PHE A 249 -9.10 2.02 7.29
CA PHE A 249 -9.05 1.28 6.04
C PHE A 249 -10.43 0.80 5.62
N LEU A 250 -11.20 0.18 6.52
CA LEU A 250 -12.55 -0.29 6.25
C LEU A 250 -13.48 0.87 5.91
N TRP A 251 -13.41 1.99 6.64
CA TRP A 251 -14.14 3.20 6.32
C TRP A 251 -13.77 3.73 4.94
N THR A 252 -12.47 3.79 4.62
CA THR A 252 -12.02 4.23 3.29
C THR A 252 -12.55 3.29 2.22
N ALA A 253 -12.47 1.98 2.42
CA ALA A 253 -13.02 0.98 1.52
C ALA A 253 -14.55 1.16 1.35
N ILE A 254 -15.30 1.33 2.44
CA ILE A 254 -16.75 1.57 2.40
C ILE A 254 -17.09 2.89 1.71
N ALA A 255 -16.34 3.95 1.99
CA ALA A 255 -16.56 5.27 1.39
C ALA A 255 -16.18 5.31 -0.10
N HIS A 256 -15.27 4.45 -0.56
CA HIS A 256 -14.81 4.38 -1.95
C HIS A 256 -15.35 3.18 -2.74
N LEU A 257 -16.06 2.24 -2.09
CA LEU A 257 -16.86 1.21 -2.77
C LEU A 257 -17.93 1.84 -3.69
N PRO A 258 -18.59 2.96 -3.31
CA PRO A 258 -19.41 3.78 -4.21
C PRO A 258 -18.62 4.69 -5.16
N ALA A 259 -17.29 4.62 -5.18
CA ALA A 259 -16.43 5.42 -6.07
C ALA A 259 -15.70 4.55 -7.12
N GLY A 260 -15.96 3.23 -7.14
CA GLY A 260 -15.70 2.36 -8.29
C GLY A 260 -16.64 2.65 -9.45
N VAL A 261 -16.92 3.93 -9.63
CA VAL A 261 -18.04 4.51 -10.32
C VAL A 261 -17.46 5.34 -11.46
N THR A 262 -17.40 4.74 -12.65
CA THR A 262 -17.00 5.43 -13.87
C THR A 262 -18.12 6.39 -14.28
N ALA A 263 -17.97 7.69 -13.96
CA ALA A 263 -18.76 8.89 -14.32
C ALA A 263 -20.28 8.75 -14.60
N SER A 264 -20.69 7.84 -15.50
CA SER A 264 -22.07 7.50 -15.84
C SER A 264 -22.80 6.57 -14.88
N ASP A 265 -22.10 5.72 -14.13
CA ASP A 265 -22.76 4.63 -13.42
C ASP A 265 -23.56 4.99 -12.16
N PRO A 266 -23.29 6.07 -11.38
CA PRO A 266 -24.19 6.42 -10.29
C PRO A 266 -25.49 6.99 -10.87
N TYR A 267 -25.40 7.73 -11.97
CA TYR A 267 -26.56 8.17 -12.75
C TYR A 267 -27.34 6.98 -13.29
N CYS A 268 -26.69 6.00 -13.96
CA CYS A 268 -27.38 4.82 -14.48
C CYS A 268 -28.06 4.00 -13.38
N TYR A 269 -27.43 3.82 -12.22
CA TYR A 269 -28.04 3.06 -11.12
C TYR A 269 -29.22 3.79 -10.49
N LEU A 270 -29.11 5.11 -10.28
CA LEU A 270 -30.20 5.93 -9.75
C LEU A 270 -31.36 6.05 -10.75
N GLN A 271 -31.06 6.30 -12.02
CA GLN A 271 -32.06 6.39 -13.09
C GLN A 271 -32.77 5.05 -13.29
N MET A 272 -32.03 3.93 -13.28
CA MET A 272 -32.65 2.60 -13.34
C MET A 272 -33.54 2.32 -12.11
N ALA A 273 -33.14 2.76 -10.92
CA ALA A 273 -33.96 2.62 -9.72
C ALA A 273 -35.25 3.46 -9.82
N ALA A 274 -35.15 4.70 -10.32
CA ALA A 274 -36.30 5.56 -10.58
C ALA A 274 -37.22 4.96 -11.64
N ASP A 275 -36.68 4.45 -12.75
CA ASP A 275 -37.46 3.81 -13.82
C ASP A 275 -38.14 2.51 -13.37
N LEU A 276 -37.48 1.73 -12.48
CA LEU A 276 -38.11 0.56 -11.86
C LEU A 276 -39.33 0.93 -11.02
N VAL A 277 -39.29 2.07 -10.33
CA VAL A 277 -40.41 2.55 -9.50
C VAL A 277 -41.50 3.21 -10.35
N GLU A 278 -41.13 4.08 -11.28
CA GLU A 278 -42.08 4.90 -12.05
C GLU A 278 -42.66 4.17 -13.26
N ARG A 279 -41.88 3.31 -13.91
CA ARG A 279 -42.19 2.69 -15.20
C ARG A 279 -42.25 1.16 -15.12
N GLY A 280 -41.85 0.57 -13.99
CA GLY A 280 -41.85 -0.88 -13.79
C GLY A 280 -40.80 -1.61 -14.63
N THR A 281 -39.80 -0.90 -15.15
CA THR A 281 -38.77 -1.46 -16.04
C THR A 281 -37.41 -0.83 -15.76
N PRO A 282 -36.30 -1.58 -15.84
CA PRO A 282 -34.95 -1.02 -15.72
C PRO A 282 -34.46 -0.29 -16.98
N LEU A 283 -35.28 -0.24 -18.03
CA LEU A 283 -34.95 0.43 -19.28
C LEU A 283 -35.32 1.92 -19.19
N HIS A 284 -34.48 2.78 -19.78
CA HIS A 284 -34.75 4.21 -19.86
C HIS A 284 -35.14 4.63 -21.28
N PRO A 285 -36.18 5.47 -21.47
CA PRO A 285 -36.55 5.94 -22.81
C PRO A 285 -35.64 7.09 -23.27
N PHE A 286 -35.10 6.99 -24.49
CA PHE A 286 -34.38 8.06 -25.18
C PHE A 286 -35.08 8.40 -26.52
N PRO A 287 -36.16 9.21 -26.51
CA PRO A 287 -36.92 9.55 -27.72
C PRO A 287 -36.05 10.20 -28.81
N LEU A 288 -35.06 11.01 -28.40
CA LEU A 288 -34.12 11.66 -29.32
C LEU A 288 -33.26 10.66 -30.09
N ALA A 289 -32.92 9.51 -29.48
CA ALA A 289 -32.15 8.46 -30.14
C ALA A 289 -32.96 7.78 -31.24
N THR A 290 -34.27 7.61 -31.03
CA THR A 290 -35.20 7.11 -32.05
C THR A 290 -35.27 8.07 -33.24
N TRP A 291 -35.47 9.37 -33.00
CA TRP A 291 -35.50 10.38 -34.07
C TRP A 291 -34.17 10.48 -34.83
N ALA A 292 -33.05 10.38 -34.13
CA ALA A 292 -31.73 10.34 -34.76
C ALA A 292 -31.61 9.11 -35.69
N GLY A 293 -32.06 7.93 -35.23
CA GLY A 293 -32.07 6.71 -36.04
C GLY A 293 -32.95 6.81 -37.28
N GLU A 294 -34.17 7.34 -37.14
CA GLU A 294 -35.11 7.57 -38.25
C GLU A 294 -34.55 8.56 -39.30
N ALA A 295 -33.80 9.56 -38.85
CA ALA A 295 -33.12 10.53 -39.72
C ALA A 295 -31.82 9.98 -40.35
N GLY A 296 -31.44 8.73 -40.09
CA GLY A 296 -30.19 8.14 -40.56
C GLY A 296 -28.93 8.71 -39.89
N LEU A 297 -29.09 9.35 -38.73
CA LEU A 297 -27.99 9.92 -37.94
C LEU A 297 -27.47 8.90 -36.91
N PRO A 298 -26.21 9.04 -36.45
CA PRO A 298 -25.69 8.23 -35.36
C PRO A 298 -26.53 8.38 -34.09
N THR A 299 -26.93 7.26 -33.48
CA THR A 299 -27.80 7.22 -32.29
C THR A 299 -27.02 7.26 -30.97
N TRP A 300 -25.74 6.85 -30.99
CA TRP A 300 -24.85 6.86 -29.82
C TRP A 300 -24.70 8.24 -29.14
N PRO A 301 -24.62 9.38 -29.87
CA PRO A 301 -24.58 10.70 -29.24
C PRO A 301 -25.89 11.14 -28.58
N ALA A 302 -27.01 10.46 -28.87
CA ALA A 302 -28.33 10.79 -28.36
C ALA A 302 -28.75 9.98 -27.13
N VAL A 303 -27.86 9.13 -26.61
CA VAL A 303 -28.04 8.41 -25.34
C VAL A 303 -26.99 8.83 -24.32
N HIS A 304 -27.34 8.80 -23.03
CA HIS A 304 -26.36 9.05 -21.98
C HIS A 304 -25.27 7.97 -21.99
N VAL A 305 -24.04 8.38 -21.65
CA VAL A 305 -22.93 7.45 -21.42
C VAL A 305 -23.39 6.41 -20.40
N GLY A 306 -23.12 5.13 -20.66
CA GLY A 306 -23.58 4.02 -19.83
C GLY A 306 -24.88 3.34 -20.31
N TYR A 307 -25.51 3.83 -21.38
CA TYR A 307 -26.65 3.17 -22.04
C TYR A 307 -26.28 2.66 -23.44
N HIS A 308 -26.89 1.53 -23.83
CA HIS A 308 -26.91 1.08 -25.21
C HIS A 308 -28.02 1.80 -25.98
N PRO A 309 -27.80 2.23 -27.24
CA PRO A 309 -28.86 2.79 -28.07
C PRO A 309 -30.04 1.82 -28.19
N PRO A 310 -31.28 2.32 -28.23
CA PRO A 310 -32.46 1.48 -28.43
C PRO A 310 -32.35 0.67 -29.73
N ALA A 311 -32.57 -0.64 -29.65
CA ALA A 311 -32.59 -1.51 -30.83
C ALA A 311 -33.95 -1.47 -31.56
N ALA A 312 -35.03 -1.18 -30.82
CA ALA A 312 -36.38 -0.96 -31.33
C ALA A 312 -37.18 -0.13 -30.31
N GLY A 313 -37.93 0.87 -30.78
CA GLY A 313 -38.63 1.83 -29.92
C GLY A 313 -37.65 2.78 -29.21
N GLU A 314 -38.06 3.32 -28.05
CA GLU A 314 -37.29 4.35 -27.34
C GLU A 314 -36.44 3.79 -26.18
N TRP A 315 -36.59 2.51 -25.83
CA TRP A 315 -36.05 1.96 -24.59
C TRP A 315 -34.60 1.48 -24.72
N ALA A 316 -33.75 2.02 -23.86
CA ALA A 316 -32.33 1.71 -23.79
C ALA A 316 -31.98 0.93 -22.50
N PRO A 317 -31.25 -0.20 -22.60
CA PRO A 317 -30.67 -0.84 -21.43
C PRO A 317 -29.36 -0.16 -21.04
N THR A 318 -29.07 -0.11 -19.74
CA THR A 318 -27.73 0.27 -19.27
C THR A 318 -26.72 -0.85 -19.53
N VAL A 319 -25.44 -0.49 -19.62
CA VAL A 319 -24.33 -1.46 -19.63
C VAL A 319 -24.07 -2.09 -18.25
N TRP A 320 -24.80 -1.65 -17.22
CA TRP A 320 -24.59 -2.00 -15.82
C TRP A 320 -25.66 -2.99 -15.29
N PRO A 321 -25.31 -3.82 -14.29
CA PRO A 321 -26.23 -4.83 -13.76
C PRO A 321 -27.34 -4.24 -12.88
N ILE A 322 -28.54 -4.82 -12.95
CA ILE A 322 -29.75 -4.39 -12.22
C ILE A 322 -29.72 -4.59 -10.69
N GLY A 323 -28.72 -5.31 -10.16
CA GLY A 323 -28.70 -5.72 -8.75
C GLY A 323 -28.73 -4.56 -7.75
N TRP A 324 -27.93 -3.52 -7.97
CA TRP A 324 -27.92 -2.31 -7.12
C TRP A 324 -29.21 -1.48 -7.23
N PRO A 325 -29.74 -1.21 -8.43
CA PRO A 325 -31.00 -0.51 -8.63
C PRO A 325 -32.19 -1.15 -7.91
N LEU A 326 -32.27 -2.48 -7.83
CA LEU A 326 -33.32 -3.17 -7.06
C LEU A 326 -33.26 -2.87 -5.56
N LEU A 327 -32.07 -2.60 -5.02
CA LEU A 327 -31.89 -2.20 -3.62
C LEU A 327 -32.23 -0.72 -3.40
N LEU A 328 -32.01 0.12 -4.42
CA LEU A 328 -32.26 1.56 -4.38
C LEU A 328 -33.73 1.92 -4.64
N ALA A 329 -34.45 1.15 -5.45
CA ALA A 329 -35.84 1.40 -5.82
C ALA A 329 -36.80 1.56 -4.61
N PRO A 330 -36.74 0.72 -3.55
CA PRO A 330 -37.56 0.94 -2.36
C PRO A 330 -37.23 2.24 -1.62
N LEU A 331 -35.96 2.67 -1.62
CA LEU A 331 -35.54 3.91 -0.98
C LEU A 331 -36.05 5.12 -1.76
N TYR A 332 -35.97 5.08 -3.10
CA TYR A 332 -36.55 6.09 -3.98
C TYR A 332 -38.08 6.18 -3.81
N ALA A 333 -38.77 5.04 -3.78
CA ALA A 333 -40.23 4.99 -3.60
C ALA A 333 -40.70 5.56 -2.24
N LEU A 334 -39.88 5.41 -1.18
CA LEU A 334 -40.18 5.91 0.16
C LEU A 334 -39.77 7.38 0.36
N GLY A 335 -38.68 7.80 -0.28
CA GLY A 335 -38.09 9.13 -0.10
C GLY A 335 -38.62 10.20 -1.05
N GLY A 336 -39.12 9.82 -2.24
CA GLY A 336 -39.22 10.77 -3.35
C GLY A 336 -37.83 11.17 -3.88
N GLU A 337 -37.76 12.20 -4.71
CA GLU A 337 -36.50 12.87 -5.10
C GLU A 337 -35.78 13.49 -3.89
#